data_AF-A0A540MUB4-F1
#
_entry.id   AF-A0A540MUB4-F1
#
_cell.length_a   1.000
_cell.length_b   1.000
_cell.length_c   1.000
_cell.angle_alpha   90.00
_cell.angle_beta   90.00
_cell.angle_gamma   90.00
#
_symmetry.space_group_name_H-M   'P 1'
#
loop_
_entity.id
_entity.type
_entity.pdbx_description
1 polymer ?
#
loop_
_entity_poly.entity_id
_entity_poly.type
_entity_poly.pdbx_seq_one_letter_code
_entity_poly.pdbx_strand_id
1 'polypeptide(L)'
;MHIIIKDTNYHGITQWLRINFRGGTKYMVIQGEPGVVIRGKKGPGGVTVKKSTMALLIGIYDEPMTPGQCNMVVERLGDYLVEQGL
;
A
#
# COMPACT_ATOMS: atom_id res chain seq x y z
N MET A 1 -4.62 -17.20 -4.20
CA MET A 1 -3.85 -16.04 -3.68
C MET A 1 -3.19 -15.33 -4.86
N HIS A 2 -3.97 -14.53 -5.60
CA HIS A 2 -3.47 -13.72 -6.71
C HIS A 2 -3.79 -12.27 -6.37
N ILE A 3 -2.83 -11.55 -5.82
CA ILE A 3 -2.96 -10.11 -5.58
C ILE A 3 -2.35 -9.43 -6.81
N ILE A 4 -3.19 -9.16 -7.81
CA ILE A 4 -2.80 -8.41 -9.00
C ILE A 4 -3.05 -6.93 -8.72
N ILE A 5 -2.02 -6.19 -8.29
CA ILE A 5 -1.98 -4.74 -8.47
C ILE A 5 -1.51 -4.51 -9.91
N LYS A 6 -2.43 -4.17 -10.81
CA LYS A 6 -2.03 -3.63 -12.13
C LYS A 6 -1.59 -2.19 -11.90
N ASP A 7 -0.40 -1.88 -12.41
CA ASP A 7 0.34 -0.62 -12.34
C ASP A 7 1.09 -0.32 -11.03
N THR A 8 2.31 -0.86 -10.96
CA THR A 8 3.43 -0.36 -10.13
C THR A 8 4.20 0.79 -10.80
N ASN A 9 3.74 1.32 -11.94
CA ASN A 9 4.38 2.43 -12.64
C ASN A 9 3.91 3.77 -12.04
N TYR A 10 4.44 4.11 -10.87
CA TYR A 10 4.23 5.41 -10.22
C TYR A 10 5.14 6.47 -10.86
N HIS A 11 4.64 7.14 -11.89
CA HIS A 11 5.26 8.36 -12.43
C HIS A 11 4.27 9.52 -12.26
N GLY A 12 4.10 10.00 -11.02
CA GLY A 12 3.36 11.23 -10.75
C GLY A 12 2.37 11.17 -9.58
N ILE A 13 2.04 12.36 -9.08
CA ILE A 13 1.26 12.62 -7.85
C ILE A 13 -0.28 12.60 -8.05
N THR A 14 -0.79 12.28 -9.24
CA THR A 14 -2.22 12.43 -9.60
C THR A 14 -2.94 11.14 -10.02
N GLN A 15 -2.46 9.96 -9.58
CA GLN A 15 -3.03 8.67 -10.00
C GLN A 15 -3.94 8.06 -8.93
N TRP A 16 -5.02 7.39 -9.35
CA TRP A 16 -5.93 6.66 -8.46
C TRP A 16 -5.45 5.22 -8.28
N LEU A 17 -5.26 4.79 -7.03
CA LEU A 17 -5.01 3.39 -6.73
C LEU A 17 -6.33 2.64 -6.72
N ARG A 18 -6.51 1.72 -7.66
CA ARG A 18 -7.69 0.84 -7.72
C ARG A 18 -7.33 -0.54 -7.19
N ILE A 19 -7.91 -0.92 -6.05
CA ILE A 19 -7.72 -2.24 -5.47
C ILE A 19 -8.95 -3.10 -5.80
N ASN A 20 -8.81 -4.00 -6.78
CA ASN A 20 -9.91 -4.83 -7.26
C ASN A 20 -10.32 -5.93 -6.26
N PHE A 21 -9.47 -6.26 -5.28
CA PHE A 21 -9.79 -7.26 -4.25
C PHE A 21 -10.92 -6.81 -3.28
N ARG A 22 -11.14 -5.49 -3.13
CA ARG A 22 -12.28 -4.92 -2.39
C ARG A 22 -13.34 -4.34 -3.33
N GLY A 23 -13.79 -5.11 -4.32
CA GLY A 23 -14.88 -4.69 -5.21
C GLY A 23 -14.57 -3.43 -6.04
N GLY A 24 -13.30 -3.16 -6.34
CA GLY A 24 -12.89 -1.98 -7.12
C GLY A 24 -12.83 -0.69 -6.32
N THR A 25 -12.59 -0.76 -5.01
CA THR A 25 -12.42 0.43 -4.17
C THR A 25 -11.24 1.29 -4.67
N LYS A 26 -11.53 2.57 -4.94
CA LYS A 26 -10.54 3.57 -5.34
C LYS A 26 -9.99 4.31 -4.10
N TYR A 27 -8.68 4.45 -4.06
CA TYR A 27 -7.94 5.24 -3.09
C TYR A 27 -7.20 6.37 -3.81
N MET A 28 -7.21 7.55 -3.22
CA MET A 28 -6.40 8.67 -3.69
C MET A 28 -4.96 8.42 -3.28
N VAL A 29 -4.03 8.35 -4.23
CA VAL A 29 -2.62 8.18 -3.91
C VAL A 29 -2.12 9.43 -3.20
N ILE A 30 -1.40 9.23 -2.10
CA ILE A 30 -0.71 10.28 -1.35
C ILE A 30 0.79 10.00 -1.37
N GLN A 31 1.57 10.95 -0.89
CA GLN A 31 3.04 10.83 -0.87
C GLN A 31 3.50 9.58 -0.11
N GLY A 32 4.17 8.69 -0.85
CA GLY A 32 4.85 7.51 -0.33
C GLY A 32 6.36 7.58 -0.60
N GLU A 33 7.02 6.44 -0.55
CA GLU A 33 8.42 6.30 -0.93
C GLU A 33 8.52 5.76 -2.36
N PRO A 34 9.17 6.50 -3.29
CA PRO A 34 9.27 6.08 -4.69
C PRO A 34 9.86 4.67 -4.81
N GLY A 35 9.12 3.78 -5.47
CA GLY A 35 9.56 2.40 -5.74
C GLY A 35 9.49 1.42 -4.56
N VAL A 36 9.17 1.89 -3.34
CA VAL A 36 9.19 1.08 -2.12
C VAL A 36 7.82 1.06 -1.42
N VAL A 37 7.23 2.24 -1.17
CA VAL A 37 5.97 2.38 -0.43
C VAL A 37 4.98 3.25 -1.20
N ILE A 38 3.77 2.74 -1.36
CA ILE A 38 2.63 3.49 -1.90
C ILE A 38 1.63 3.69 -0.78
N ARG A 39 1.11 4.91 -0.65
CA ARG A 39 0.06 5.22 0.32
C ARG A 39 -1.16 5.72 -0.41
N GLY A 40 -2.32 5.30 0.05
CA GLY A 40 -3.62 5.70 -0.49
C GLY A 40 -4.56 6.10 0.63
N LYS A 41 -5.39 7.12 0.38
CA LYS A 41 -6.40 7.59 1.32
C LYS A 41 -7.80 7.45 0.71
N LYS A 42 -8.78 7.06 1.54
CA LYS A 42 -10.20 7.03 1.17
C LYS A 42 -11.04 7.47 2.36
N GLY A 43 -11.38 8.76 2.42
CA GLY A 43 -12.12 9.34 3.53
C GLY A 43 -11.35 9.19 4.85
N PRO A 44 -11.96 8.61 5.90
CA PRO A 44 -11.29 8.39 7.20
C PRO A 44 -10.27 7.24 7.15
N GLY A 45 -10.50 6.24 6.30
CA GLY A 45 -9.60 5.11 6.11
C GLY A 45 -8.56 5.33 5.03
N GLY A 46 -7.71 4.32 4.87
CA GLY A 46 -6.66 4.33 3.85
C GLY A 46 -6.02 2.97 3.63
N VAL A 47 -4.99 2.98 2.80
CA VAL A 47 -4.22 1.80 2.44
C VAL A 47 -2.75 2.16 2.35
N THR A 48 -1.91 1.26 2.79
CA THR A 48 -0.45 1.33 2.66
C THR A 48 0.01 0.06 1.98
N VAL A 49 0.77 0.21 0.91
CA VAL A 49 1.32 -0.89 0.13
C VAL A 49 2.83 -0.81 0.16
N LYS A 50 3.49 -1.83 0.70
CA LYS A 50 4.95 -1.98 0.68
C LYS A 50 5.32 -3.08 -0.29
N LYS A 51 6.24 -2.77 -1.21
CA LYS A 51 6.77 -3.74 -2.17
C LYS A 51 7.95 -4.50 -1.55
N SER A 52 7.89 -5.83 -1.52
CA SER A 52 9.05 -6.71 -1.26
C SER A 52 9.57 -7.29 -2.58
N THR A 53 10.56 -8.18 -2.48
CA THR A 53 11.21 -8.80 -3.65
C THR A 53 10.23 -9.72 -4.40
N MET A 54 9.42 -10.48 -3.66
CA MET A 54 8.51 -11.49 -4.21
C MET A 54 7.04 -11.24 -3.86
N ALA A 55 6.73 -10.29 -2.97
CA ALA A 55 5.38 -10.03 -2.49
C ALA A 55 5.02 -8.52 -2.41
N LEU A 56 3.71 -8.26 -2.34
CA LEU A 56 3.15 -6.94 -2.09
C LEU A 56 2.39 -7.02 -0.77
N LEU A 57 2.84 -6.27 0.23
CA LEU A 57 2.13 -6.15 1.50
C LEU A 57 1.12 -5.03 1.38
N ILE A 58 -0.13 -5.31 1.74
CA ILE A 58 -1.22 -4.34 1.70
C ILE A 58 -1.82 -4.26 3.10
N GLY A 59 -1.61 -3.14 3.79
CA GLY A 59 -2.34 -2.80 5.01
C GLY A 59 -3.47 -1.84 4.69
N ILE A 60 -4.69 -2.21 5.05
CA ILE A 60 -5.86 -1.35 4.95
C ILE A 60 -6.24 -0.98 6.38
N TYR A 61 -6.48 0.29 6.63
CA TYR A 61 -6.92 0.79 7.93
C TYR A 61 -8.20 1.62 7.77
N ASP A 62 -8.97 1.64 8.85
CA ASP A 62 -10.18 2.44 9.00
C ASP A 62 -10.20 3.01 10.42
N GLU A 63 -11.07 3.98 10.70
CA GLU A 63 -11.21 4.53 12.04
C GLU A 63 -11.55 3.43 13.07
N PRO A 64 -10.96 3.45 14.28
CA PRO A 64 -10.16 4.52 14.90
C PRO A 64 -8.64 4.44 14.63
N MET A 65 -8.18 3.58 13.71
CA MET A 65 -6.75 3.38 13.47
C MET A 65 -6.14 4.54 12.71
N THR A 66 -5.01 5.07 13.20
CA THR A 66 -4.32 6.18 12.52
C THR A 66 -3.48 5.68 11.34
N PRO A 67 -3.29 6.51 10.30
CA PRO A 67 -2.41 6.18 9.18
C PRO A 67 -0.98 5.81 9.61
N GLY A 68 -0.45 6.49 10.63
CA GLY A 68 0.91 6.25 11.12
C GLY A 68 1.09 4.86 11.73
N GLN A 69 0.08 4.37 12.45
CA GLN A 69 0.12 3.01 13.00
C GLN A 69 0.10 1.95 11.90
N CYS A 70 -0.71 2.14 10.85
CA CYS A 70 -0.75 1.19 9.73
C CYS A 70 0.57 1.18 8.95
N ASN A 71 1.12 2.37 8.66
CA ASN A 71 2.41 2.50 7.99
C ASN A 71 3.50 1.74 8.75
N MET A 72 3.61 1.97 10.06
CA MET A 72 4.64 1.32 10.88
C MET A 72 4.57 -0.21 10.80
N VAL A 73 3.36 -0.79 10.83
CA VAL A 73 3.20 -2.26 10.79
C VAL A 73 3.53 -2.82 9.40
N VAL A 74 3.02 -2.19 8.34
CA VAL A 74 3.23 -2.66 6.96
C VAL A 74 4.68 -2.50 6.53
N GLU A 75 5.31 -1.39 6.88
CA GLU A 75 6.70 -1.11 6.53
C GLU A 75 7.63 -2.04 7.29
N ARG A 76 7.48 -2.19 8.61
CA ARG A 76 8.31 -3.12 9.40
C ARG A 76 8.20 -4.56 8.94
N LEU A 77 6.99 -5.03 8.64
CA LEU A 77 6.80 -6.40 8.14
C LEU A 77 7.40 -6.57 6.75
N GLY A 78 7.32 -5.54 5.90
CA GLY A 78 7.91 -5.58 4.58
C GLY A 78 9.43 -5.54 4.61
N ASP A 79 10.03 -4.72 5.49
CA ASP A 79 11.47 -4.68 5.69
C ASP A 79 11.97 -6.04 6.19
N TYR A 80 11.27 -6.67 7.13
CA TYR A 80 11.58 -8.03 7.57
C TYR A 80 11.55 -9.05 6.43
N LEU A 81 10.54 -8.99 5.54
CA LEU A 81 10.46 -9.90 4.39
C LEU A 81 11.59 -9.65 3.39
N VAL A 82 11.94 -8.39 3.14
CA VAL A 82 13.06 -8.03 2.26
C VAL A 82 14.40 -8.49 2.86
N GLU A 83 14.60 -8.33 4.16
CA GLU A 83 15.79 -8.82 4.88
C GLU A 83 15.92 -10.36 4.81
N GLN A 84 14.79 -11.08 4.80
CA GLN A 84 14.74 -12.53 4.62
C GLN A 84 14.95 -12.96 3.15
N GLY A 85 15.09 -12.02 2.21
CA GLY A 85 15.26 -12.29 0.78
C GLY A 85 13.96 -12.64 0.04
N LEU A 86 12.81 -12.26 0.60
CA LEU A 86 11.46 -12.49 0.08
C LEU A 86 10.81 -11.19 -0.45
#